data_AF-A0A955SH39-F1
#
_entry.id   AF-A0A955SH39-F1
#
_cell.length_a   1.000
_cell.length_b   1.000
_cell.length_c   1.000
_cell.angle_alpha   90.00
_cell.angle_beta   90.00
_cell.angle_gamma   90.00
#
_symmetry.space_group_name_H-M   'P 1'
#
loop_
_entity.id
_entity.type
_entity.pdbx_description
1 polymer ?
#
loop_
_entity_poly.entity_id
_entity_poly.type
_entity_poly.pdbx_seq_one_letter_code
_entity_poly.pdbx_strand_id
1 'polypeptide(L)'
;MRSLSAPHARADSSSQTAESTRQPTARTAQLSPEAAQRIVMALMVPSMLMPIASGMSRVALPIIRNDFGLTADMTAWVATSYT
;
A
#
# COMPACT_ATOMS: atom_id res chain seq x y z
N MET A 1 -28.66 9.78 61.71
CA MET A 1 -28.77 8.32 61.45
C MET A 1 -29.20 8.12 60.00
N ARG A 2 -28.36 7.44 59.22
CA ARG A 2 -28.56 6.81 57.89
C ARG A 2 -29.54 7.45 56.88
N SER A 3 -28.96 8.02 55.83
CA SER A 3 -29.42 7.85 54.44
C SER A 3 -28.16 7.94 53.54
N LEU A 4 -27.48 6.84 53.24
CA LEU A 4 -27.63 6.06 52.00
C LEU A 4 -27.62 6.93 50.73
N SER A 5 -26.42 7.16 50.18
CA SER A 5 -26.24 7.26 48.73
C SER A 5 -24.86 6.70 48.38
N ALA A 6 -24.87 5.42 48.05
CA ALA A 6 -23.75 4.73 47.43
C ALA A 6 -23.60 5.19 45.97
N PRO A 7 -22.38 5.10 45.40
CA PRO A 7 -22.08 5.47 44.02
C PRO A 7 -22.88 4.63 43.01
N HIS A 8 -23.39 5.26 41.97
CA HIS A 8 -23.89 4.56 40.79
C HIS A 8 -22.72 3.88 40.07
N ALA A 9 -22.49 2.62 40.43
CA ALA A 9 -21.88 1.63 39.57
C ALA A 9 -22.94 1.12 38.58
N ARG A 10 -22.77 1.37 37.29
CA ARG A 10 -22.95 0.38 36.21
C ARG A 10 -22.76 0.97 34.81
N ALA A 11 -21.85 0.36 34.08
CA ALA A 11 -21.84 0.04 32.64
C ALA A 11 -20.35 -0.07 32.26
N ASP A 12 -19.70 -1.23 32.38
CA ASP A 12 -19.94 -2.43 31.57
C ASP A 12 -20.36 -2.07 30.13
N SER A 13 -19.56 -1.24 29.46
CA SER A 13 -19.47 -1.26 28.01
C SER A 13 -18.23 -2.07 27.60
N SER A 14 -18.36 -3.36 27.85
CA SER A 14 -17.72 -4.43 27.10
C SER A 14 -18.21 -4.37 25.65
N SER A 15 -17.85 -3.32 24.91
CA SER A 15 -17.87 -3.38 23.44
C SER A 15 -16.55 -3.99 23.01
N GLN A 16 -16.47 -5.29 23.27
CA GLN A 16 -15.58 -6.22 22.61
C GLN A 16 -15.97 -6.18 21.12
N THR A 17 -15.46 -5.18 20.42
CA THR A 17 -15.39 -5.19 18.96
C THR A 17 -14.42 -6.32 18.65
N ALA A 18 -14.98 -7.51 18.51
CA ALA A 18 -14.33 -8.64 17.87
C ALA A 18 -14.11 -8.25 16.41
N GLU A 19 -13.14 -7.37 16.17
CA GLU A 19 -12.45 -7.30 14.90
C GLU A 19 -11.68 -8.61 14.84
N SER A 20 -12.38 -9.64 14.36
CA SER A 20 -11.80 -10.87 13.88
C SER A 20 -10.94 -10.47 12.69
N THR A 21 -9.73 -9.99 13.00
CA THR A 21 -8.61 -9.92 12.10
C THR A 21 -8.43 -11.36 11.64
N ARG A 22 -9.06 -11.70 10.51
CA ARG A 22 -8.66 -12.83 9.68
C ARG A 22 -7.23 -12.52 9.27
N GLN A 23 -6.32 -12.86 10.17
CA GLN A 23 -4.93 -13.05 9.87
C GLN A 23 -4.94 -13.98 8.66
N PRO A 24 -4.48 -13.52 7.47
CA PRO A 24 -4.26 -14.44 6.38
C PRO A 24 -3.18 -15.36 6.94
N THR A 25 -3.57 -16.56 7.37
CA THR A 25 -2.62 -17.64 7.56
C THR A 25 -2.03 -17.81 6.18
N ALA A 26 -0.86 -17.21 5.95
CA ALA A 26 -0.04 -17.42 4.79
C ALA A 26 0.37 -18.89 4.85
N ARG A 27 -0.55 -19.75 4.41
CA ARG A 27 -0.27 -21.12 4.06
C ARG A 27 0.72 -20.93 2.94
N THR A 28 2.00 -21.14 3.23
CA THR A 28 3.03 -21.35 2.22
C THR A 28 2.62 -22.60 1.47
N ALA A 29 1.65 -22.44 0.57
CA ALA A 29 1.26 -23.45 -0.38
C ALA A 29 2.55 -23.76 -1.14
N GLN A 30 3.06 -24.98 -0.96
CA GLN A 30 4.22 -25.43 -1.71
C GLN A 30 3.84 -25.35 -3.19
N LEU A 31 4.35 -24.33 -3.87
CA LEU A 31 4.10 -24.12 -5.28
C LEU A 31 4.87 -25.20 -6.04
N SER A 32 4.18 -25.92 -6.93
CA SER A 32 4.86 -26.79 -7.90
C SER A 32 5.83 -25.95 -8.74
N PRO A 33 7.03 -26.46 -9.09
CA PRO A 33 7.99 -25.76 -9.95
C PRO A 33 7.38 -25.22 -11.24
N GLU A 34 6.44 -25.94 -11.85
CA GLU A 34 5.75 -25.49 -13.07
C GLU A 34 4.83 -24.29 -12.82
N ALA A 35 4.14 -24.28 -11.67
CA ALA A 35 3.28 -23.17 -11.28
C ALA A 35 4.12 -21.93 -10.97
N ALA A 36 5.25 -22.10 -10.27
CA ALA A 36 6.19 -21.02 -10.02
C ALA A 36 6.77 -20.45 -11.33
N GLN A 37 7.16 -21.30 -12.28
CA GLN A 37 7.66 -20.86 -13.58
C GLN A 37 6.60 -20.08 -14.38
N ARG A 38 5.34 -20.55 -14.39
CA ARG A 38 4.24 -19.84 -15.05
C ARG A 38 3.99 -18.47 -14.41
N ILE A 39 4.02 -18.40 -13.08
CA ILE A 39 3.87 -17.13 -12.34
C ILE A 39 5.02 -16.18 -12.70
N VAL A 40 6.28 -16.65 -12.68
CA VAL A 40 7.43 -15.83 -13.06
C VAL A 40 7.29 -15.31 -14.50
N MET A 41 6.94 -16.18 -15.45
CA MET A 41 6.74 -15.78 -16.85
C MET A 41 5.60 -14.77 -17.01
N ALA A 42 4.48 -14.97 -16.30
CA ALA A 42 3.37 -14.03 -16.30
C ALA A 42 3.73 -12.68 -15.65
N LEU A 43 4.65 -12.68 -14.67
CA LEU A 43 5.11 -11.49 -13.98
C LEU A 43 6.24 -10.75 -14.70
N MET A 44 6.92 -11.38 -15.67
CA MET A 44 7.98 -10.73 -16.45
C MET A 44 7.49 -9.43 -17.11
N VAL A 45 6.34 -9.45 -17.78
CA VAL A 45 5.78 -8.27 -18.44
C VAL A 45 5.42 -7.14 -17.45
N PRO A 46 4.57 -7.37 -16.42
CA PRO A 46 4.21 -6.31 -15.48
C PRO A 46 5.40 -5.82 -14.65
N SER A 47 6.39 -6.65 -14.35
CA SER A 47 7.61 -6.21 -13.65
C SER A 47 8.50 -5.29 -14.48
N MET A 48 8.49 -5.42 -15.81
CA MET A 48 9.25 -4.54 -16.70
C MET A 48 8.54 -3.21 -16.97
N LEU A 49 7.24 -3.11 -16.69
CA LEU A 49 6.46 -1.90 -16.96
C LEU A 49 6.96 -0.68 -16.16
N MET A 50 7.28 -0.88 -14.87
CA MET A 50 7.76 0.20 -14.00
C MET A 50 9.15 0.73 -14.41
N PRO A 51 10.17 -0.11 -14.69
CA PRO A 51 11.44 0.35 -15.27
C PRO A 51 11.29 1.09 -16.59
N ILE A 52 10.42 0.61 -17.49
CA ILE A 52 10.18 1.25 -18.79
C ILE A 52 9.55 2.63 -18.62
N ALA A 53 8.50 2.73 -17.80
CA ALA A 53 7.83 4.00 -17.52
C ALA A 53 8.78 5.00 -16.82
N SER A 54 9.61 4.53 -15.90
CA SER A 54 10.65 5.33 -15.24
C SER A 54 11.70 5.84 -16.24
N GLY A 55 12.15 4.98 -17.15
CA GLY A 55 13.09 5.33 -18.21
C GLY A 55 12.53 6.38 -19.18
N MET A 56 11.30 6.17 -19.69
CA MET A 56 10.62 7.14 -20.56
C MET A 56 10.42 8.49 -19.87
N SER A 57 9.99 8.46 -18.60
CA SER A 57 9.75 9.68 -17.82
C SER A 57 11.03 10.49 -17.64
N ARG A 58 12.17 9.86 -17.35
CA ARG A 58 13.48 10.54 -17.23
C ARG A 58 13.91 11.27 -18.49
N VAL A 59 13.57 10.73 -19.67
CA VAL A 59 13.90 11.37 -20.96
C VAL A 59 12.89 12.46 -21.32
N ALA A 60 11.61 12.28 -20.99
CA ALA A 60 10.56 13.25 -21.29
C ALA A 60 10.56 14.46 -20.33
N LEU A 61 10.95 14.26 -19.07
CA LEU A 61 10.88 15.28 -18.02
C LEU A 61 11.58 16.60 -18.37
N PRO A 62 12.80 16.61 -18.92
CA PRO A 62 13.48 17.86 -19.29
C PRO A 62 12.72 18.65 -20.35
N ILE A 63 12.10 17.97 -21.31
CA ILE A 63 11.31 18.59 -22.38
C ILE A 63 10.03 19.20 -21.77
N ILE A 64 9.30 18.42 -20.98
CA ILE A 64 8.08 18.89 -20.28
C ILE A 64 8.39 20.08 -19.36
N ARG A 65 9.49 20.01 -18.61
CA ARG A 65 9.92 21.11 -17.74
C ARG A 65 10.14 22.40 -18.52
N ASN A 66 10.84 22.30 -19.66
CA ASN A 66 11.19 23.46 -20.47
C ASN A 66 9.96 24.05 -21.18
N ASP A 67 9.08 23.20 -21.71
CA ASP A 67 7.89 23.62 -22.45
C ASP A 67 6.84 24.27 -21.55
N PHE A 68 6.66 23.75 -20.33
CA PHE A 68 5.66 24.25 -19.38
C PHE A 68 6.24 25.16 -18.27
N GLY A 69 7.55 25.44 -18.31
CA GLY A 69 8.21 26.26 -17.30
C GLY A 69 8.12 25.70 -15.89
N LEU A 70 8.12 24.37 -15.73
CA LEU A 70 7.91 23.72 -14.43
C LEU A 70 9.05 24.06 -13.46
N THR A 71 8.68 24.32 -12.21
CA THR A 71 9.63 24.44 -11.12
C THR A 71 10.29 23.10 -10.83
N ALA A 72 11.48 23.15 -10.22
CA ALA A 72 12.23 21.94 -9.86
C ALA A 72 11.43 21.03 -8.90
N ASP A 73 10.62 21.62 -8.02
CA ASP A 73 9.76 20.90 -7.08
C ASP A 73 8.70 20.04 -7.78
N MET A 74 7.97 20.64 -8.73
CA MET A 74 6.96 19.91 -9.52
C MET A 74 7.57 18.80 -10.37
N THR A 75 8.78 19.03 -10.90
CA THR A 75 9.53 18.02 -11.66
C THR A 75 9.96 16.85 -10.76
N ALA A 76 10.33 17.13 -9.50
CA ALA A 76 10.72 16.10 -8.53
C ALA A 76 9.56 15.17 -8.16
N TRP A 77 8.34 15.69 -7.99
CA TRP A 77 7.14 14.87 -7.74
C TRP A 77 6.86 13.85 -8.85
N VAL A 78 7.10 14.23 -10.11
CA VAL A 78 6.94 13.30 -11.24
C VAL A 78 8.01 12.22 -11.18
N ALA A 79 9.26 12.57 -10.90
CA ALA A 79 10.33 11.57 -10.77
C ALA A 79 10.07 10.56 -9.63
N THR A 80 9.55 11.02 -8.49
CA THR A 80 9.18 10.16 -7.35
C THR A 80 8.03 9.20 -7.68
N SER A 81 7.13 9.57 -8.58
CA SER A 81 5.97 8.73 -8.94
C SER A 81 6.33 7.47 -9.73
N TYR A 82 7.56 7.38 -10.25
CA TYR A 82 8.05 6.25 -11.05
C TYR A 82 9.20 5.47 -10.39
N THR A 83 9.37 5.58 -9.06
CA THR A 83 10.35 4.83 -8.26
C THR A 83 9.69 4.18 -7.06
#